data_AF-A0A432JSI8-F1
#
_entry.id   AF-A0A432JSI8-F1
#
_cell.length_a   1.000
_cell.length_b   1.000
_cell.length_c   1.000
_cell.angle_alpha   90.00
_cell.angle_beta   90.00
_cell.angle_gamma   90.00
#
_symmetry.space_group_name_H-M   'P 1'
#
loop_
_entity.id
_entity.type
_entity.pdbx_description
1 polymer ?
#
loop_
_entity_poly.entity_id
_entity_poly.type
_entity_poly.pdbx_seq_one_letter_code
_entity_poly.pdbx_strand_id
1 'polypeptide(L)'
;FKQFGAEVTEQKFKSRAFDGKILSGINIVASYNPNAQKRVLLCSHWDSRPFADNDPDPKNHNTPIDGANDGASGVGILMEIARQLQLQKINIGVDILLLDLEDYGQPHDSKYPEMKDSWALGAQYWSKTPHKPGYSARYGILLDMVGAKDIVFYKEYYSMGYASGIVEKVWKHAAKLGYDDIFKNIEEGAVMDDHIYINRFAQIPTIDIIHHDNTTESKFFPYWHTVKDNMETIDKNSLNVVGRVLLDVIYHE
;
A
#
# COMPACT_ATOMS: atom_id res chain seq x y z
N PHE A 1 7.81 10.14 10.85
CA PHE A 1 7.91 9.01 11.81
C PHE A 1 8.78 9.28 13.04
N LYS A 2 10.08 9.63 12.96
CA LYS A 2 10.93 9.88 14.16
C LYS A 2 10.30 10.90 15.15
N GLN A 3 9.75 12.00 14.62
CA GLN A 3 9.03 13.00 15.43
C GLN A 3 7.78 12.45 16.12
N PHE A 4 7.19 11.38 15.57
CA PHE A 4 6.06 10.65 16.14
C PHE A 4 6.49 9.45 17.00
N GLY A 5 7.76 9.40 17.43
CA GLY A 5 8.24 8.43 18.43
C GLY A 5 8.58 7.03 17.90
N ALA A 6 8.59 6.81 16.59
CA ALA A 6 9.02 5.54 15.99
C ALA A 6 10.54 5.37 16.04
N GLU A 7 11.00 4.12 16.20
CA GLU A 7 12.35 3.72 15.81
C GLU A 7 12.37 3.55 14.28
N VAL A 8 13.18 4.34 13.57
CA VAL A 8 13.15 4.37 12.10
C VAL A 8 14.41 3.76 11.50
N THR A 9 14.22 2.78 10.62
CA THR A 9 15.27 2.15 9.81
C THR A 9 15.07 2.48 8.34
N GLU A 10 16.11 3.02 7.69
CA GLU A 10 16.17 3.17 6.24
C GLU A 10 16.88 1.96 5.65
N GLN A 11 16.23 1.27 4.72
CA GLN A 11 16.79 0.14 3.98
C GLN A 11 17.06 0.58 2.55
N LYS A 12 18.32 0.96 2.30
CA LYS A 12 18.79 1.31 0.95
C LYS A 12 19.07 0.04 0.15
N PHE A 13 18.64 0.02 -1.10
CA PHE A 13 18.84 -1.10 -2.00
C PHE A 13 19.09 -0.63 -3.44
N LYS A 14 19.49 -1.58 -4.29
CA LYS A 14 19.59 -1.37 -5.73
C LYS A 14 18.79 -2.45 -6.44
N SER A 15 18.03 -2.05 -7.47
CA SER A 15 17.28 -2.99 -8.29
C SER A 15 17.44 -2.65 -9.76
N ARG A 16 17.36 -3.67 -10.62
CA ARG A 16 17.35 -3.48 -12.07
C ARG A 16 15.90 -3.32 -12.53
N ALA A 17 15.59 -2.23 -13.20
CA ALA A 17 14.29 -1.96 -13.78
C ALA A 17 14.13 -2.58 -15.18
N PHE A 18 12.91 -2.53 -15.72
CA PHE A 18 12.54 -3.06 -17.03
C PHE A 18 13.34 -2.45 -18.20
N ASP A 19 13.75 -1.18 -18.07
CA ASP A 19 14.55 -0.45 -19.06
C ASP A 19 16.06 -0.71 -18.93
N GLY A 20 16.45 -1.65 -18.07
CA GLY A 20 17.84 -2.01 -17.81
C GLY A 20 18.59 -1.09 -16.87
N LYS A 21 18.00 0.04 -16.43
CA LYS A 21 18.60 0.94 -15.44
C LYS A 21 18.77 0.23 -14.10
N ILE A 22 19.80 0.63 -13.36
CA ILE A 22 19.96 0.28 -11.95
C ILE A 22 19.45 1.45 -11.12
N LEU A 23 18.30 1.24 -10.50
CA LEU A 23 17.68 2.20 -9.60
C LEU A 23 18.25 2.03 -8.19
N SER A 24 18.33 3.14 -7.46
CA SER A 24 18.61 3.12 -6.02
C SER A 24 17.32 3.45 -5.29
N GLY A 25 16.83 2.52 -4.48
CA GLY A 25 15.60 2.69 -3.69
C GLY A 25 15.89 2.72 -2.19
N ILE A 26 14.92 3.21 -1.42
CA ILE A 26 14.94 3.33 0.03
C ILE A 26 13.57 2.90 0.60
N ASN A 27 13.50 1.68 1.11
CA ASN A 27 12.37 1.31 1.97
C ASN A 27 12.55 1.97 3.34
N ILE A 28 11.46 2.41 3.97
CA ILE A 28 11.47 3.04 5.30
C ILE A 28 10.63 2.20 6.25
N VAL A 29 11.22 1.78 7.37
CA VAL A 29 10.50 1.07 8.44
C VAL A 29 10.44 1.95 9.67
N ALA A 30 9.24 2.16 10.21
CA ALA A 30 8.97 2.88 11.44
C ALA A 30 8.32 1.93 12.46
N SER A 31 9.09 1.53 13.46
CA SER A 31 8.69 0.55 14.47
C SER A 31 8.21 1.22 15.76
N TYR A 32 7.05 0.77 16.23
CA TYR A 32 6.47 1.06 17.53
C TYR A 32 6.51 -0.19 18.39
N ASN A 33 6.86 -0.02 19.67
CA ASN A 33 7.03 -1.12 20.62
C ASN A 33 7.88 -2.27 20.02
N PRO A 34 9.16 -2.00 19.67
CA PRO A 34 10.00 -2.94 18.90
C PRO A 34 10.27 -4.27 19.63
N ASN A 35 10.13 -4.30 20.96
CA ASN A 35 10.34 -5.47 21.80
C ASN A 35 9.11 -6.40 21.89
N ALA A 36 7.94 -5.96 21.44
CA ALA A 36 6.74 -6.81 21.45
C ALA A 36 6.84 -7.96 20.45
N GLN A 37 6.47 -9.16 20.93
CA GLN A 37 6.45 -10.39 20.14
C GLN A 37 5.25 -10.44 19.18
N LYS A 38 4.06 -10.00 19.64
CA LYS A 38 2.88 -9.86 18.79
C LYS A 38 3.03 -8.57 17.99
N ARG A 39 3.13 -8.67 16.66
CA ARG A 39 3.31 -7.52 15.76
C ARG A 39 2.29 -7.48 14.63
N VAL A 40 1.93 -6.28 14.19
CA VAL A 40 1.16 -6.02 12.97
C VAL A 40 2.00 -5.15 12.04
N LEU A 41 2.00 -5.49 10.75
CA LEU A 41 2.64 -4.70 9.70
C LEU A 41 1.57 -3.84 9.01
N LEU A 42 1.84 -2.54 8.85
CA LEU A 42 1.06 -1.65 8.01
C LEU A 42 1.99 -1.14 6.90
N CYS A 43 1.56 -1.19 5.65
CA CYS A 43 2.43 -0.84 4.52
C CYS A 43 1.70 -0.04 3.45
N SER A 44 2.48 0.68 2.66
CA SER A 44 2.07 1.45 1.48
C SER A 44 3.33 1.77 0.67
N HIS A 45 3.25 1.83 -0.65
CA HIS A 45 4.34 2.40 -1.44
C HIS A 45 4.39 3.92 -1.29
N TRP A 46 5.55 4.53 -1.54
CA TRP A 46 5.73 5.98 -1.39
C TRP A 46 6.33 6.66 -2.62
N ASP A 47 6.81 5.89 -3.60
CA ASP A 47 7.20 6.43 -4.89
C ASP A 47 5.98 6.80 -5.73
N SER A 48 6.24 7.55 -6.81
CA SER A 48 5.22 8.02 -7.75
C SER A 48 5.64 7.63 -9.16
N ARG A 49 4.68 7.21 -10.01
CA ARG A 49 4.97 6.87 -11.39
C ARG A 49 5.73 7.97 -12.15
N PRO A 50 6.83 7.63 -12.84
CA PRO A 50 7.52 8.59 -13.70
C PRO A 50 6.80 8.83 -15.05
N PHE A 51 5.71 8.10 -15.33
CA PHE A 51 5.00 8.10 -16.61
C PHE A 51 3.48 8.10 -16.39
N ALA A 52 2.78 9.12 -16.88
CA ALA A 52 1.32 9.16 -16.93
C ALA A 52 0.81 8.33 -18.13
N ASP A 53 1.16 7.05 -18.19
CA ASP A 53 0.97 6.16 -19.35
C ASP A 53 -0.48 5.70 -19.57
N ASN A 54 -1.40 6.07 -18.66
CA ASN A 54 -2.84 5.89 -18.83
C ASN A 54 -3.57 7.22 -19.11
N ASP A 55 -2.83 8.33 -19.30
CA ASP A 55 -3.45 9.63 -19.57
C ASP A 55 -4.18 9.65 -20.92
N PRO A 56 -5.38 10.26 -21.02
CA PRO A 56 -6.11 10.32 -22.28
C PRO A 56 -5.43 11.21 -23.34
N ASP A 57 -4.55 12.15 -22.95
CA ASP A 57 -3.70 12.88 -23.90
C ASP A 57 -2.33 12.19 -24.03
N PRO A 58 -2.00 11.58 -25.19
CA PRO A 58 -0.72 10.90 -25.40
C PRO A 58 0.52 11.77 -25.18
N LYS A 59 0.38 13.11 -25.20
CA LYS A 59 1.48 14.01 -24.88
C LYS A 59 1.93 13.89 -23.43
N ASN A 60 1.06 13.43 -22.54
CA ASN A 60 1.34 13.29 -21.12
C ASN A 60 2.02 11.97 -20.78
N HIS A 61 2.05 10.97 -21.68
CA HIS A 61 2.53 9.60 -21.39
C HIS A 61 3.97 9.49 -20.89
N ASN A 62 4.80 10.53 -21.06
CA ASN A 62 6.18 10.57 -20.53
C ASN A 62 6.36 11.60 -19.39
N THR A 63 5.25 12.02 -18.76
CA THR A 63 5.23 13.02 -17.68
C THR A 63 5.06 12.31 -16.34
N PRO A 64 5.86 12.63 -15.31
CA PRO A 64 5.63 12.13 -13.95
C PRO A 64 4.28 12.59 -13.39
N ILE A 65 3.63 11.73 -12.60
CA ILE A 65 2.39 12.07 -11.89
C ILE A 65 2.70 12.66 -10.51
N ASP A 66 1.76 13.44 -9.96
CA ASP A 66 1.86 13.90 -8.57
C ASP A 66 1.69 12.73 -7.57
N GLY A 67 0.95 11.67 -7.94
CA GLY A 67 0.76 10.47 -7.12
C GLY A 67 0.01 10.78 -5.82
N ALA A 68 -1.00 11.66 -5.87
CA ALA A 68 -1.70 12.09 -4.67
C ALA A 68 -2.52 10.94 -4.07
N ASN A 69 -3.19 10.15 -4.93
CA ASN A 69 -3.90 8.95 -4.52
C ASN A 69 -2.99 7.73 -4.59
N ASP A 70 -2.30 7.57 -5.71
CA ASP A 70 -1.36 6.49 -6.03
C ASP A 70 -0.01 6.76 -5.33
N GLY A 71 0.16 6.19 -4.14
CA GLY A 71 1.28 6.45 -3.22
C GLY A 71 0.90 7.34 -2.03
N ALA A 72 0.69 8.65 -2.23
CA ALA A 72 0.64 9.59 -1.09
C ALA A 72 -0.56 9.37 -0.15
N SER A 73 -1.67 8.80 -0.62
CA SER A 73 -2.88 8.57 0.19
C SER A 73 -2.63 7.57 1.34
N GLY A 74 -2.04 6.43 1.02
CA GLY A 74 -1.69 5.40 1.99
C GLY A 74 -0.62 5.90 2.96
N VAL A 75 0.45 6.51 2.45
CA VAL A 75 1.48 7.15 3.29
C VAL A 75 0.88 8.17 4.26
N GLY A 76 -0.03 9.03 3.79
CA GLY A 76 -0.69 10.04 4.61
C GLY A 76 -1.48 9.44 5.77
N ILE A 77 -2.24 8.37 5.53
CA ILE A 77 -2.96 7.63 6.58
C ILE A 77 -1.97 7.01 7.58
N LEU A 78 -0.91 6.35 7.10
CA LEU A 78 0.09 5.73 7.97
C LEU A 78 0.85 6.76 8.81
N MET A 79 1.11 7.96 8.29
CA MET A 79 1.68 9.07 9.05
C MET A 79 0.75 9.56 10.15
N GLU A 80 -0.56 9.62 9.91
CA GLU A 80 -1.53 9.97 10.94
C GLU A 80 -1.66 8.86 11.99
N ILE A 81 -1.67 7.58 11.59
CA ILE A 81 -1.64 6.45 12.54
C ILE A 81 -0.39 6.51 13.42
N ALA A 82 0.78 6.79 12.84
CA ALA A 82 2.01 7.00 13.60
C ALA A 82 1.87 8.10 14.66
N ARG A 83 1.22 9.22 14.32
CA ARG A 83 0.93 10.29 15.28
C ARG A 83 -0.02 9.82 16.39
N GLN A 84 -1.04 9.02 16.07
CA GLN A 84 -1.96 8.45 17.05
C GLN A 84 -1.27 7.47 18.00
N LEU A 85 -0.38 6.62 17.49
CA LEU A 85 0.43 5.69 18.29
C LEU A 85 1.40 6.41 19.25
N GLN A 86 1.82 7.63 18.93
CA GLN A 86 2.57 8.48 19.84
C GLN A 86 1.70 8.96 21.01
N LEU A 87 0.48 9.39 20.71
CA LEU A 87 -0.45 9.95 21.69
C LEU A 87 -1.01 8.87 22.63
N GLN A 88 -1.32 7.70 22.08
CA GLN A 88 -1.85 6.57 22.82
C GLN A 88 -1.01 5.33 22.54
N LYS A 89 -0.31 4.84 23.56
CA LYS A 89 0.53 3.66 23.41
C LYS A 89 -0.34 2.42 23.22
N ILE A 90 0.16 1.50 22.39
CA ILE A 90 -0.44 0.20 22.11
C ILE A 90 0.41 -0.93 22.71
N ASN A 91 -0.23 -2.04 23.12
CA ASN A 91 0.45 -3.16 23.79
C ASN A 91 1.15 -4.13 22.82
N ILE A 92 0.78 -4.10 21.53
CA ILE A 92 1.43 -4.89 20.48
C ILE A 92 2.56 -4.08 19.81
N GLY A 93 3.36 -4.75 18.99
CA GLY A 93 4.26 -4.09 18.05
C GLY A 93 3.48 -3.65 16.82
N VAL A 94 3.75 -2.44 16.33
CA VAL A 94 3.25 -1.98 15.03
C VAL A 94 4.45 -1.52 14.22
N ASP A 95 4.63 -2.06 13.03
CA ASP A 95 5.64 -1.62 12.08
C ASP A 95 4.94 -0.98 10.90
N ILE A 96 5.31 0.25 10.58
CA ILE A 96 4.91 0.93 9.36
C ILE A 96 6.04 0.78 8.35
N LEU A 97 5.74 0.24 7.17
CA LEU A 97 6.69 -0.01 6.09
C LEU A 97 6.29 0.80 4.86
N LEU A 98 7.12 1.77 4.49
CA LEU A 98 7.00 2.46 3.21
C LEU A 98 7.90 1.79 2.18
N LEU A 99 7.31 1.38 1.07
CA LEU A 99 7.96 0.62 0.00
C LEU A 99 8.31 1.56 -1.16
N ASP A 100 9.53 1.44 -1.67
CA ASP A 100 10.02 2.29 -2.77
C ASP A 100 10.10 1.49 -4.07
N LEU A 101 10.04 2.17 -5.21
CA LEU A 101 10.10 1.58 -6.54
C LEU A 101 9.01 0.51 -6.76
N GLU A 102 7.80 0.75 -6.24
CA GLU A 102 6.62 -0.03 -6.58
C GLU A 102 6.25 0.24 -8.05
N ASP A 103 6.13 1.53 -8.38
CA ASP A 103 5.44 2.03 -9.57
C ASP A 103 6.43 2.44 -10.68
N TYR A 104 7.61 1.84 -10.68
CA TYR A 104 8.56 1.95 -11.80
C TYR A 104 8.33 0.86 -12.86
N GLY A 105 7.30 0.03 -12.71
CA GLY A 105 7.11 -1.15 -13.55
C GLY A 105 6.82 -0.83 -15.01
N GLN A 106 7.00 -1.87 -15.85
CA GLN A 106 6.99 -1.75 -17.31
C GLN A 106 5.63 -1.23 -17.83
N PRO A 107 5.59 -0.10 -18.56
CA PRO A 107 4.39 0.36 -19.27
C PRO A 107 3.87 -0.69 -20.25
N HIS A 108 2.55 -0.73 -20.45
CA HIS A 108 1.91 -1.71 -21.35
C HIS A 108 2.41 -1.61 -22.80
N ASP A 109 2.69 -0.40 -23.28
CA ASP A 109 3.16 -0.10 -24.64
C ASP A 109 4.70 -0.04 -24.76
N SER A 110 5.41 -0.51 -23.73
CA SER A 110 6.86 -0.48 -23.66
C SER A 110 7.53 -1.22 -24.82
N LYS A 111 8.58 -0.63 -25.37
CA LYS A 111 9.41 -1.22 -26.44
C LYS A 111 10.45 -2.21 -25.93
N TYR A 112 10.64 -2.30 -24.61
CA TYR A 112 11.57 -3.24 -24.00
C TYR A 112 10.96 -4.65 -23.98
N PRO A 113 11.78 -5.72 -23.98
CA PRO A 113 11.28 -7.07 -23.78
C PRO A 113 10.41 -7.16 -22.51
N GLU A 114 9.36 -7.97 -22.55
CA GLU A 114 8.51 -8.21 -21.38
C GLU A 114 9.35 -8.67 -20.18
N MET A 115 9.24 -7.94 -19.08
CA MET A 115 9.87 -8.24 -17.81
C MET A 115 8.82 -8.63 -16.79
N LYS A 116 8.86 -9.91 -16.40
CA LYS A 116 8.10 -10.41 -15.24
C LYS A 116 8.60 -9.75 -13.97
N ASP A 117 7.68 -9.51 -13.02
CA ASP A 117 7.98 -8.93 -11.71
C ASP A 117 8.71 -7.57 -11.81
N SER A 118 8.33 -6.72 -12.78
CA SER A 118 8.93 -5.39 -12.98
C SER A 118 8.45 -4.32 -12.00
N TRP A 119 7.38 -4.60 -11.26
CA TRP A 119 6.72 -3.74 -10.26
C TRP A 119 7.10 -4.14 -8.83
N ALA A 120 6.69 -3.37 -7.82
CA ALA A 120 6.85 -3.72 -6.40
C ALA A 120 8.31 -4.08 -6.02
N LEU A 121 9.30 -3.40 -6.61
CA LEU A 121 10.72 -3.76 -6.44
C LEU A 121 11.16 -3.59 -4.98
N GLY A 122 10.59 -2.61 -4.27
CA GLY A 122 10.78 -2.39 -2.84
C GLY A 122 10.29 -3.55 -2.00
N ALA A 123 9.05 -4.03 -2.22
CA ALA A 123 8.52 -5.20 -1.51
C ALA A 123 9.33 -6.45 -1.84
N GLN A 124 9.63 -6.68 -3.12
CA GLN A 124 10.47 -7.80 -3.53
C GLN A 124 11.80 -7.85 -2.77
N TYR A 125 12.46 -6.70 -2.60
CA TYR A 125 13.71 -6.61 -1.85
C TYR A 125 13.50 -6.81 -0.34
N TRP A 126 12.56 -6.08 0.26
CA TRP A 126 12.30 -6.11 1.69
C TRP A 126 11.84 -7.49 2.15
N SER A 127 10.96 -8.14 1.40
CA SER A 127 10.41 -9.45 1.77
C SER A 127 11.46 -10.57 1.73
N LYS A 128 12.51 -10.44 0.89
CA LYS A 128 13.65 -11.37 0.86
C LYS A 128 14.71 -11.03 1.89
N THR A 129 14.84 -9.76 2.25
CA THR A 129 15.83 -9.26 3.20
C THR A 129 15.20 -8.26 4.17
N PRO A 130 14.39 -8.70 5.14
CA PRO A 130 13.70 -7.77 6.04
C PRO A 130 14.69 -6.90 6.82
N HIS A 131 14.22 -5.71 7.24
CA HIS A 131 15.02 -4.72 7.98
C HIS A 131 15.68 -5.23 9.27
N LYS A 132 15.25 -6.38 9.80
CA LYS A 132 15.93 -7.08 10.91
C LYS A 132 15.92 -8.60 10.69
N PRO A 133 16.96 -9.33 11.10
CA PRO A 133 17.00 -10.79 11.01
C PRO A 133 15.84 -11.43 11.77
N GLY A 134 15.17 -12.41 11.14
CA GLY A 134 14.05 -13.12 11.75
C GLY A 134 12.80 -12.26 12.00
N TYR A 135 12.67 -11.12 11.29
CA TYR A 135 11.45 -10.32 11.35
C TYR A 135 10.20 -11.17 11.06
N SER A 136 9.17 -11.01 11.87
CA SER A 136 7.84 -11.56 11.62
C SER A 136 6.76 -10.62 12.15
N ALA A 137 5.59 -10.70 11.53
CA ALA A 137 4.36 -10.09 11.99
C ALA A 137 3.22 -11.11 11.90
N ARG A 138 2.18 -10.92 12.71
CA ARG A 138 0.99 -11.78 12.70
C ARG A 138 0.23 -11.67 11.39
N TYR A 139 0.20 -10.47 10.84
CA TYR A 139 -0.38 -10.13 9.55
C TYR A 139 0.12 -8.76 9.10
N GLY A 140 -0.09 -8.47 7.82
CA GLY A 140 0.11 -7.17 7.19
C GLY A 140 -1.19 -6.59 6.63
N ILE A 141 -1.23 -5.28 6.47
CA ILE A 141 -2.26 -4.56 5.71
C ILE A 141 -1.55 -3.54 4.82
N LEU A 142 -1.70 -3.69 3.51
CA LEU A 142 -1.27 -2.75 2.49
C LEU A 142 -2.40 -1.75 2.21
N LEU A 143 -2.01 -0.49 2.00
CA LEU A 143 -2.87 0.59 1.55
C LEU A 143 -2.39 1.09 0.20
N ASP A 144 -3.26 1.00 -0.80
CA ASP A 144 -3.01 1.53 -2.14
C ASP A 144 -4.26 2.27 -2.68
N MET A 145 -4.05 3.47 -3.23
CA MET A 145 -5.10 4.30 -3.85
C MET A 145 -6.35 4.56 -2.96
N VAL A 146 -6.15 4.78 -1.66
CA VAL A 146 -7.22 4.84 -0.63
C VAL A 146 -7.80 6.23 -0.35
N GLY A 147 -7.42 7.24 -1.12
CA GLY A 147 -7.72 8.66 -0.87
C GLY A 147 -8.72 9.31 -1.82
N ALA A 148 -9.07 8.68 -2.95
CA ALA A 148 -9.99 9.26 -3.93
C ALA A 148 -11.42 9.43 -3.39
N LYS A 149 -12.25 10.20 -4.10
CA LYS A 149 -13.71 10.23 -3.88
C LYS A 149 -14.35 8.89 -4.20
N ASP A 150 -15.50 8.65 -3.56
CA ASP A 150 -16.39 7.51 -3.84
C ASP A 150 -15.70 6.13 -3.78
N ILE A 151 -14.72 6.01 -2.89
CA ILE A 151 -13.96 4.77 -2.69
C ILE A 151 -14.85 3.57 -2.39
N VAL A 152 -14.53 2.46 -3.04
CA VAL A 152 -15.08 1.15 -2.74
C VAL A 152 -13.95 0.13 -2.65
N PHE A 153 -13.94 -0.64 -1.57
CA PHE A 153 -12.98 -1.71 -1.33
C PHE A 153 -13.69 -3.05 -1.37
N TYR A 154 -13.22 -3.93 -2.24
CA TYR A 154 -13.66 -5.31 -2.35
C TYR A 154 -12.64 -6.24 -1.70
N LYS A 155 -13.04 -7.49 -1.48
CA LYS A 155 -12.13 -8.52 -0.98
C LYS A 155 -11.23 -9.00 -2.11
N GLU A 156 -10.06 -8.38 -2.23
CA GLU A 156 -9.10 -8.64 -3.30
C GLU A 156 -8.68 -10.12 -3.35
N TYR A 157 -8.58 -10.67 -4.56
CA TYR A 157 -8.39 -12.10 -4.82
C TYR A 157 -7.16 -12.72 -4.14
N TYR A 158 -5.98 -12.10 -4.25
CA TYR A 158 -4.75 -12.61 -3.62
C TYR A 158 -4.81 -12.48 -2.10
N SER A 159 -5.41 -11.42 -1.59
CA SER A 159 -5.66 -11.20 -0.16
C SER A 159 -6.56 -12.29 0.41
N MET A 160 -7.61 -12.70 -0.30
CA MET A 160 -8.44 -13.84 0.09
C MET A 160 -7.68 -15.17 0.02
N GLY A 161 -6.83 -15.34 -1.00
CA GLY A 161 -6.01 -16.54 -1.15
C GLY A 161 -4.98 -16.73 -0.03
N TYR A 162 -4.27 -15.66 0.36
CA TYR A 162 -3.19 -15.73 1.35
C TYR A 162 -3.64 -15.42 2.79
N ALA A 163 -4.64 -14.57 2.96
CA ALA A 163 -4.94 -13.92 4.23
C ALA A 163 -6.44 -13.69 4.47
N SER A 164 -7.33 -14.57 3.97
CA SER A 164 -8.79 -14.45 4.15
C SER A 164 -9.25 -14.15 5.58
N GLY A 165 -8.65 -14.80 6.59
CA GLY A 165 -8.97 -14.51 8.00
C GLY A 165 -8.67 -13.07 8.45
N ILE A 166 -7.69 -12.42 7.80
CA ILE A 166 -7.35 -11.00 8.02
C ILE A 166 -8.33 -10.11 7.25
N VAL A 167 -8.70 -10.48 6.02
CA VAL A 167 -9.75 -9.78 5.26
C VAL A 167 -11.05 -9.75 6.06
N GLU A 168 -11.52 -10.90 6.54
CA GLU A 168 -12.74 -10.98 7.36
C GLU A 168 -12.65 -10.14 8.64
N LYS A 169 -11.47 -10.09 9.26
CA LYS A 169 -11.26 -9.23 10.43
C LYS A 169 -11.47 -7.77 10.05
N VAL A 170 -10.73 -7.27 9.06
CA VAL A 170 -10.79 -5.85 8.67
C VAL A 170 -12.20 -5.47 8.21
N TRP A 171 -12.85 -6.28 7.39
CA TRP A 171 -14.21 -6.03 6.91
C TRP A 171 -15.24 -6.05 8.05
N LYS A 172 -15.09 -6.93 9.04
CA LYS A 172 -15.96 -6.95 10.21
C LYS A 172 -15.82 -5.67 11.05
N HIS A 173 -14.60 -5.17 11.21
CA HIS A 173 -14.35 -3.90 11.90
C HIS A 173 -14.94 -2.72 11.11
N ALA A 174 -14.78 -2.70 9.79
CA ALA A 174 -15.41 -1.70 8.92
C ALA A 174 -16.94 -1.70 9.03
N ALA A 175 -17.58 -2.87 8.97
CA ALA A 175 -19.02 -3.01 9.13
C ALA A 175 -19.51 -2.54 10.52
N LYS A 176 -18.78 -2.85 11.59
CA LYS A 176 -19.10 -2.38 12.95
C LYS A 176 -19.07 -0.85 13.07
N LEU A 177 -18.22 -0.19 12.28
CA LEU A 177 -18.12 1.27 12.21
C LEU A 177 -19.14 1.91 11.25
N GLY A 178 -19.97 1.10 10.56
CA GLY A 178 -20.96 1.57 9.59
C GLY A 178 -20.40 1.87 8.20
N TYR A 179 -19.30 1.20 7.82
CA TYR A 179 -18.63 1.36 6.53
C TYR A 179 -18.77 0.13 5.61
N ASP A 180 -19.78 -0.71 5.82
CA ASP A 180 -20.09 -1.87 4.98
C ASP A 180 -20.51 -1.50 3.55
N ASP A 181 -20.92 -0.25 3.33
CA ASP A 181 -21.15 0.29 1.99
C ASP A 181 -19.87 0.63 1.22
N ILE A 182 -18.76 0.85 1.93
CA ILE A 182 -17.44 1.14 1.35
C ILE A 182 -16.61 -0.15 1.30
N PHE A 183 -16.55 -0.89 2.40
CA PHE A 183 -15.89 -2.21 2.49
C PHE A 183 -16.90 -3.30 2.12
N LYS A 184 -17.08 -3.52 0.82
CA LYS A 184 -18.07 -4.47 0.29
C LYS A 184 -17.67 -5.90 0.62
N ASN A 185 -18.59 -6.66 1.20
CA ASN A 185 -18.41 -8.08 1.47
C ASN A 185 -18.56 -8.93 0.18
N ILE A 186 -17.76 -8.63 -0.83
CA ILE A 186 -17.79 -9.22 -2.17
C ILE A 186 -16.34 -9.46 -2.58
N GLU A 187 -16.04 -10.67 -3.04
CA GLU A 187 -14.73 -10.99 -3.64
C GLU A 187 -14.69 -10.47 -5.08
N GLU A 188 -13.79 -9.54 -5.35
CA GLU A 188 -13.62 -8.93 -6.67
C GLU A 188 -12.24 -8.28 -6.77
N GLY A 189 -11.74 -8.14 -8.00
CA GLY A 189 -10.41 -7.62 -8.27
C GLY A 189 -9.31 -8.65 -8.02
N ALA A 190 -8.29 -8.64 -8.88
CA ALA A 190 -7.07 -9.40 -8.70
C ALA A 190 -5.91 -8.48 -9.09
N VAL A 191 -5.31 -7.86 -8.09
CA VAL A 191 -4.30 -6.81 -8.31
C VAL A 191 -2.93 -7.35 -7.95
N MET A 192 -1.99 -7.23 -8.88
CA MET A 192 -0.59 -7.49 -8.61
C MET A 192 -0.04 -6.29 -7.86
N ASP A 193 0.36 -6.48 -6.61
CA ASP A 193 0.81 -5.41 -5.73
C ASP A 193 1.83 -5.96 -4.69
N ASP A 194 2.40 -5.08 -3.88
CA ASP A 194 3.42 -5.32 -2.85
C ASP A 194 3.05 -6.48 -1.90
N HIS A 195 1.77 -6.61 -1.52
CA HIS A 195 1.31 -7.64 -0.57
C HIS A 195 1.57 -9.05 -1.09
N ILE A 196 1.56 -9.25 -2.41
CA ILE A 196 1.85 -10.55 -3.01
C ILE A 196 3.28 -11.00 -2.66
N TYR A 197 4.24 -10.09 -2.77
CA TYR A 197 5.65 -10.40 -2.50
C TYR A 197 5.90 -10.57 -1.00
N ILE A 198 5.21 -9.79 -0.17
CA ILE A 198 5.22 -9.96 1.30
C ILE A 198 4.68 -11.35 1.67
N ASN A 199 3.53 -11.73 1.12
CA ASN A 199 2.95 -13.06 1.35
C ASN A 199 3.89 -14.19 0.88
N ARG A 200 4.45 -14.07 -0.32
CA ARG A 200 5.27 -15.14 -0.93
C ARG A 200 6.64 -15.30 -0.27
N PHE A 201 7.34 -14.19 0.01
CA PHE A 201 8.75 -14.23 0.43
C PHE A 201 8.94 -13.99 1.92
N ALA A 202 8.20 -13.05 2.52
CA ALA A 202 8.28 -12.80 3.96
C ALA A 202 7.37 -13.76 4.76
N GLN A 203 6.44 -14.45 4.10
CA GLN A 203 5.48 -15.37 4.70
C GLN A 203 4.63 -14.71 5.80
N ILE A 204 4.30 -13.44 5.59
CA ILE A 204 3.40 -12.67 6.47
C ILE A 204 2.05 -12.56 5.75
N PRO A 205 0.96 -13.12 6.30
CA PRO A 205 -0.38 -12.99 5.72
C PRO A 205 -0.76 -11.51 5.60
N THR A 206 -0.75 -10.98 4.39
CA THR A 206 -0.92 -9.55 4.12
C THR A 206 -2.09 -9.36 3.17
N ILE A 207 -3.01 -8.49 3.56
CA ILE A 207 -4.12 -8.09 2.69
C ILE A 207 -3.79 -6.76 2.02
N ASP A 208 -4.50 -6.48 0.95
CA ASP A 208 -4.51 -5.20 0.27
C ASP A 208 -5.88 -4.53 0.39
N ILE A 209 -5.87 -3.24 0.75
CA ILE A 209 -7.02 -2.35 0.74
C ILE A 209 -6.79 -1.38 -0.40
N ILE A 210 -7.37 -1.71 -1.55
CA ILE A 210 -7.20 -0.99 -2.80
C ILE A 210 -8.53 -0.60 -3.41
N HIS A 211 -8.63 0.64 -3.89
CA HIS A 211 -9.85 1.14 -4.51
C HIS A 211 -10.12 0.41 -5.83
N HIS A 212 -11.28 -0.22 -5.92
CA HIS A 212 -11.78 -0.86 -7.14
C HIS A 212 -13.00 -0.11 -7.69
N ASP A 213 -12.86 0.44 -8.89
CA ASP A 213 -13.92 1.15 -9.59
C ASP A 213 -14.44 0.30 -10.77
N ASN A 214 -15.62 -0.29 -10.57
CA ASN A 214 -16.23 -1.14 -11.59
C ASN A 214 -16.69 -0.40 -12.85
N THR A 215 -16.73 0.93 -12.82
CA THR A 215 -17.17 1.78 -13.94
C THR A 215 -16.05 2.10 -14.93
N THR A 216 -14.79 1.85 -14.56
CA THR A 216 -13.62 2.07 -15.43
C THR A 216 -13.17 0.77 -16.11
N GLU A 217 -12.42 0.91 -17.20
CA GLU A 217 -11.84 -0.22 -17.92
C GLU A 217 -10.68 -0.86 -17.13
N SER A 218 -9.82 -0.03 -16.51
CA SER A 218 -8.70 -0.49 -15.69
C SER A 218 -9.11 -1.11 -14.36
N LYS A 219 -10.37 -0.91 -13.93
CA LYS A 219 -10.88 -1.23 -12.59
C LYS A 219 -10.24 -0.45 -11.45
N PHE A 220 -9.34 0.48 -11.75
CA PHE A 220 -8.84 1.48 -10.82
C PHE A 220 -9.62 2.78 -10.95
N PHE A 221 -9.40 3.71 -10.03
CA PHE A 221 -10.02 5.04 -10.11
C PHE A 221 -9.68 5.75 -11.43
N PRO A 222 -10.56 6.64 -11.96
CA PRO A 222 -10.43 7.16 -13.33
C PRO A 222 -9.15 7.95 -13.65
N TYR A 223 -8.39 8.36 -12.64
CA TYR A 223 -7.18 9.16 -12.79
C TYR A 223 -5.89 8.38 -12.50
N TRP A 224 -5.99 7.07 -12.25
CA TRP A 224 -4.85 6.17 -12.12
C TRP A 224 -3.88 6.31 -13.30
N HIS A 225 -2.60 6.50 -13.00
CA HIS A 225 -1.52 6.77 -13.96
C HIS A 225 -1.82 7.92 -14.95
N THR A 226 -2.48 8.98 -14.49
CA THR A 226 -2.72 10.20 -15.27
C THR A 226 -2.17 11.43 -14.56
N VAL A 227 -1.95 12.54 -15.27
CA VAL A 227 -1.54 13.81 -14.62
C VAL A 227 -2.66 14.41 -13.75
N LYS A 228 -3.85 13.80 -13.77
CA LYS A 228 -4.98 14.16 -12.92
C LYS A 228 -4.96 13.45 -11.57
N ASP A 229 -4.05 12.51 -11.30
CA ASP A 229 -3.85 12.04 -9.93
C ASP A 229 -3.08 13.08 -9.10
N ASN A 230 -3.81 14.09 -8.63
CA ASN A 230 -3.32 15.20 -7.83
C ASN A 230 -4.31 15.51 -6.69
N MET A 231 -4.01 16.51 -5.87
CA MET A 231 -4.80 16.85 -4.68
C MET A 231 -6.30 17.12 -4.92
N GLU A 232 -6.74 17.42 -6.16
CA GLU A 232 -8.16 17.64 -6.48
C GLU A 232 -8.99 16.34 -6.42
N THR A 233 -8.35 15.18 -6.56
CA THR A 233 -9.00 13.85 -6.50
C THR A 233 -9.23 13.38 -5.07
N ILE A 234 -8.47 13.92 -4.12
CA ILE A 234 -8.45 13.46 -2.73
C ILE A 234 -9.67 13.93 -1.95
N ASP A 235 -10.31 12.98 -1.25
CA ASP A 235 -11.39 13.22 -0.32
C ASP A 235 -10.98 12.90 1.12
N LYS A 236 -11.19 13.88 2.00
CA LYS A 236 -10.82 13.73 3.42
C LYS A 236 -11.68 12.70 4.14
N ASN A 237 -12.92 12.46 3.71
CA ASN A 237 -13.77 11.46 4.33
C ASN A 237 -13.28 10.06 3.95
N SER A 238 -12.85 9.85 2.71
CA SER A 238 -12.23 8.59 2.27
C SER A 238 -11.02 8.23 3.14
N LEU A 239 -10.08 9.17 3.30
CA LEU A 239 -8.92 9.00 4.17
C LEU A 239 -9.33 8.74 5.64
N ASN A 240 -10.38 9.42 6.12
CA ASN A 240 -10.88 9.26 7.48
C ASN A 240 -11.46 7.86 7.72
N VAL A 241 -12.23 7.34 6.77
CA VAL A 241 -12.83 6.00 6.83
C VAL A 241 -11.74 4.94 6.99
N VAL A 242 -10.75 4.94 6.09
CA VAL A 242 -9.67 3.95 6.10
C VAL A 242 -8.82 4.07 7.38
N GLY A 243 -8.41 5.28 7.75
CA GLY A 243 -7.66 5.51 8.97
C GLY A 243 -8.40 5.06 10.24
N ARG A 244 -9.72 5.28 10.32
CA ARG A 244 -10.55 4.83 11.45
C ARG A 244 -10.65 3.32 11.52
N VAL A 245 -10.85 2.64 10.39
CA VAL A 245 -10.90 1.17 10.34
C VAL A 245 -9.59 0.58 10.82
N LEU A 246 -8.44 1.08 10.32
CA LEU A 246 -7.14 0.57 10.74
C LEU A 246 -6.87 0.80 12.23
N LEU A 247 -7.18 1.99 12.75
CA LEU A 247 -7.05 2.26 14.18
C LEU A 247 -7.95 1.31 14.99
N ASP A 248 -9.20 1.11 14.60
CA ASP A 248 -10.09 0.19 15.30
C ASP A 248 -9.56 -1.25 15.26
N VAL A 249 -9.03 -1.71 14.12
CA VAL A 249 -8.42 -3.05 13.99
C VAL A 249 -7.22 -3.20 14.92
N ILE A 250 -6.24 -2.30 14.86
CA ILE A 250 -5.00 -2.49 15.63
C ILE A 250 -5.21 -2.31 17.13
N TYR A 251 -6.06 -1.38 17.58
CA TYR A 251 -6.32 -1.17 19.01
C TYR A 251 -7.16 -2.27 19.65
N HIS A 252 -7.79 -3.14 18.86
CA HIS A 252 -8.52 -4.32 19.33
C HIS A 252 -7.71 -5.63 19.20
N GLU A 253 -6.40 -5.56 18.90
CA GLU A 253 -5.49 -6.70 18.99
C GLU A 253 -5.05 -7.02 20.42
#